data_AF-A0A7S4EKR2-F1
#
_entry.id   AF-A0A7S4EKR2-F1
#
_cell.length_a   1.000
_cell.length_b   1.000
_cell.length_c   1.000
_cell.angle_alpha   90.00
_cell.angle_beta   90.00
_cell.angle_gamma   90.00
#
_symmetry.space_group_name_H-M   'P 1'
#
loop_
_entity.id
_entity.type
_entity.pdbx_description
1 polymer ?
#
loop_
_entity_poly.entity_id
_entity_poly.type
_entity_poly.pdbx_seq_one_letter_code
_entity_poly.pdbx_strand_id
1 'polypeptide(L)'
;VVASDDDDDDDNHDLEDNNNNSKKVVRVLQTSHERLPRPKDTSSVGLIVYNLGWLPGNTNTNTNPDDNDNVTGKDCVTTMETTLASLVDAISLLRVGGMLSVVTYPLTSRDEDAAVRLFLTCLALRSSRTRTWEEKVASFVAAGNGFGDDDSSSINRTAIAQQVTFAMETVVERGLQTWRVSQNNKLGMESPPVLFTATRIK
;
A
#
# COMPACT_ATOMS: atom_id res chain seq x y z
N VAL A 1 71.57 -33.26 35.96
CA VAL A 1 71.36 -34.07 34.74
C VAL A 1 69.86 -34.19 34.59
N VAL A 2 69.27 -33.28 33.79
CA VAL A 2 68.58 -33.57 32.50
C VAL A 2 67.28 -34.35 32.76
N ALA A 3 66.08 -34.01 32.29
CA ALA A 3 65.46 -32.85 31.62
C ALA A 3 63.95 -33.14 31.77
N SER A 4 63.15 -32.10 31.98
CA SER A 4 61.68 -32.19 31.92
C SER A 4 61.26 -31.38 30.70
N ASP A 5 61.12 -32.09 29.57
CA ASP A 5 60.56 -31.60 28.31
C ASP A 5 59.13 -32.14 28.21
N ASP A 6 58.17 -31.24 28.06
CA ASP A 6 57.27 -31.15 26.90
C ASP A 6 56.01 -30.37 27.32
N ASP A 7 56.05 -29.08 26.98
CA ASP A 7 54.95 -28.13 26.96
C ASP A 7 54.06 -28.45 25.75
N ASP A 8 52.81 -28.86 25.98
CA ASP A 8 51.74 -28.83 24.98
C ASP A 8 50.89 -27.58 25.27
N ASP A 9 51.32 -26.44 24.70
CA ASP A 9 50.52 -25.22 24.57
C ASP A 9 49.48 -25.43 23.44
N ASP A 10 48.28 -25.87 23.82
CA ASP A 10 47.09 -25.80 22.95
C ASP A 10 46.63 -24.34 22.84
N ASP A 11 47.20 -23.62 21.88
CA ASP A 11 46.74 -22.33 21.37
C ASP A 11 45.35 -22.48 20.71
N ASN A 12 44.31 -22.55 21.54
CA ASN A 12 42.94 -22.44 21.08
C ASN A 12 42.64 -20.95 20.79
N HIS A 13 43.08 -20.50 19.61
CA HIS A 13 42.59 -19.30 18.96
C HIS A 13 41.11 -19.51 18.61
N ASP A 14 40.23 -19.27 19.59
CA ASP A 14 38.82 -18.98 19.35
C ASP A 14 38.75 -17.71 18.51
N LEU A 15 38.75 -17.91 17.20
CA LEU A 15 38.39 -16.92 16.20
C LEU A 15 37.00 -16.42 16.57
N GLU A 16 36.96 -15.18 17.05
CA GLU A 16 35.75 -14.40 17.22
C GLU A 16 34.89 -14.54 15.96
N ASP A 17 33.78 -15.26 16.10
CA ASP A 17 32.68 -15.27 15.14
C ASP A 17 32.05 -13.87 15.09
N ASN A 18 32.76 -12.96 14.43
CA ASN A 18 32.36 -11.60 14.12
C ASN A 18 31.42 -11.60 12.90
N ASN A 19 30.42 -12.50 12.90
CA ASN A 19 29.62 -12.78 11.72
C ASN A 19 28.17 -12.31 11.90
N ASN A 20 27.95 -11.08 11.44
CA ASN A 20 26.69 -10.60 10.88
C ASN A 20 25.49 -10.47 11.83
N ASN A 21 25.65 -9.63 12.85
CA ASN A 21 24.51 -8.95 13.47
C ASN A 21 23.99 -7.77 12.61
N SER A 22 23.94 -7.96 11.28
CA SER A 22 23.13 -7.10 10.41
C SER A 22 21.68 -7.42 10.74
N LYS A 23 21.16 -6.82 11.82
CA LYS A 23 19.74 -6.80 12.16
C LYS A 23 18.98 -6.67 10.85
N LYS A 24 18.22 -7.70 10.47
CA LYS A 24 17.25 -7.59 9.37
C LYS A 24 16.26 -6.50 9.76
N VAL A 25 16.53 -5.26 9.36
CA VAL A 25 15.73 -4.07 9.72
C VAL A 25 14.36 -4.12 9.03
N VAL A 26 14.23 -4.92 7.97
CA VAL A 26 13.01 -5.04 7.17
C VAL A 26 12.49 -6.46 7.25
N ARG A 27 11.24 -6.60 7.73
CA ARG A 27 10.49 -7.84 7.74
C ARG A 27 9.20 -7.65 6.96
N VAL A 28 8.95 -8.52 5.98
CA VAL A 28 7.65 -8.60 5.32
C VAL A 28 6.67 -9.25 6.31
N LEU A 29 5.63 -8.52 6.70
CA LEU A 29 4.62 -9.01 7.63
C LEU A 29 3.44 -9.68 6.90
N GLN A 30 3.12 -9.22 5.68
CA GLN A 30 2.01 -9.70 4.87
C GLN A 30 2.24 -9.37 3.39
N THR A 31 1.75 -10.24 2.50
CA THR A 31 1.82 -10.10 1.02
C THR A 31 0.45 -10.12 0.34
N SER A 32 -0.65 -10.06 1.09
CA SER A 32 -2.04 -10.00 0.59
C SER A 32 -2.72 -8.66 0.95
N HIS A 33 -3.86 -8.37 0.34
CA HIS A 33 -4.72 -7.22 0.68
C HIS A 33 -5.75 -7.54 1.79
N GLU A 34 -5.56 -8.62 2.54
CA GLU A 34 -6.38 -8.94 3.70
C GLU A 34 -6.04 -8.04 4.92
N ARG A 35 -6.73 -8.23 6.05
CA ARG A 35 -6.47 -7.46 7.27
C ARG A 35 -5.01 -7.58 7.72
N LEU A 36 -4.33 -6.44 7.82
CA LEU A 36 -2.93 -6.35 8.24
C LEU A 36 -2.73 -6.91 9.67
N PRO A 37 -1.73 -7.78 9.91
CA PRO A 37 -1.43 -8.28 11.24
C PRO A 37 -1.07 -7.11 12.13
N ARG A 38 -1.80 -6.95 13.24
CA ARG A 38 -1.51 -5.89 14.20
C ARG A 38 -0.21 -6.23 14.92
N PRO A 39 0.86 -5.42 14.78
CA PRO A 39 2.09 -5.64 15.52
C PRO A 39 1.82 -5.45 17.01
N LYS A 40 2.57 -6.17 17.86
CA LYS A 40 2.50 -6.02 19.32
C LYS A 40 2.83 -4.59 19.75
N ASP A 41 3.71 -3.93 19.01
CA ASP A 41 4.05 -2.52 19.18
C ASP A 41 3.50 -1.72 18.00
N THR A 42 2.45 -0.94 18.22
CA THR A 42 1.85 -0.07 17.20
C THR A 42 2.77 1.07 16.77
N SER A 43 3.84 1.36 17.51
CA SER A 43 4.86 2.35 17.14
C SER A 43 5.96 1.79 16.23
N SER A 44 5.88 0.50 15.87
CA SER A 44 6.91 -0.17 15.06
C SER A 44 6.75 0.00 13.55
N VAL A 45 5.54 0.31 13.04
CA VAL A 45 5.30 0.35 11.59
C VAL A 45 5.67 1.71 11.01
N GLY A 46 6.82 1.75 10.33
CA GLY A 46 7.32 2.96 9.67
C GLY A 46 6.90 3.11 8.20
N LEU A 47 6.60 2.01 7.50
CA LEU A 47 6.30 2.02 6.07
C LEU A 47 5.30 0.93 5.72
N ILE A 48 4.28 1.27 4.94
CA ILE A 48 3.39 0.33 4.26
C ILE A 48 3.37 0.68 2.78
N VAL A 49 3.54 -0.31 1.91
CA VAL A 49 3.59 -0.12 0.45
C VAL A 49 2.53 -0.97 -0.22
N TYR A 50 1.77 -0.35 -1.11
CA TYR A 50 0.80 -0.99 -1.99
C TYR A 50 1.23 -0.80 -3.44
N ASN A 51 1.18 -1.89 -4.20
CA ASN A 51 1.27 -1.86 -5.66
C ASN A 51 -0.03 -2.45 -6.20
N LEU A 52 -0.97 -1.58 -6.58
CA LEU A 52 -2.34 -1.96 -6.90
C LEU A 52 -2.47 -2.45 -8.35
N GLY A 53 -3.64 -2.98 -8.71
CA GLY A 53 -3.92 -3.51 -10.03
C GLY A 53 -3.82 -5.03 -10.08
N TRP A 54 -3.22 -5.55 -11.15
CA TRP A 54 -3.07 -6.98 -11.36
C TRP A 54 -1.60 -7.36 -11.43
N LEU A 55 -1.25 -8.48 -10.79
CA LEU A 55 0.03 -9.13 -11.00
C LEU A 55 -0.15 -10.23 -12.04
N PRO A 56 0.75 -10.38 -13.02
CA PRO A 56 0.79 -11.58 -13.84
C PRO A 56 1.09 -12.78 -12.92
N GLY A 57 0.06 -13.57 -12.64
CA GLY A 57 0.19 -14.84 -11.94
C GLY A 57 0.82 -15.87 -12.86
N ASN A 58 1.65 -16.74 -12.30
CA ASN A 58 2.13 -17.92 -13.00
C ASN A 58 0.92 -18.79 -13.35
N THR A 59 0.48 -18.75 -14.61
CA THR A 59 -0.50 -19.69 -15.13
C THR A 59 0.13 -21.07 -15.02
N ASN A 60 -0.06 -21.75 -13.88
CA ASN A 60 0.24 -23.17 -13.75
C ASN A 60 -0.77 -23.89 -14.65
N THR A 61 -0.54 -23.83 -15.97
CA THR A 61 -1.20 -24.66 -16.96
C THR A 61 -0.63 -26.07 -16.82
N ASN A 62 -1.04 -26.76 -15.75
CA ASN A 62 -1.31 -28.19 -15.82
C ASN A 62 -2.72 -28.42 -16.41
N THR A 63 -3.20 -27.50 -17.24
CA THR A 63 -4.40 -27.66 -18.05
C THR A 63 -3.99 -28.31 -19.36
N ASN A 64 -4.62 -29.44 -19.66
CA ASN A 64 -4.43 -30.22 -20.89
C ASN A 64 -4.48 -29.29 -22.12
N PRO A 65 -3.67 -29.55 -23.16
CA PRO A 65 -3.62 -28.74 -24.39
C PRO A 65 -4.91 -28.75 -25.23
N ASP A 66 -5.96 -29.46 -24.80
CA ASP A 66 -7.23 -29.61 -25.54
C ASP A 66 -8.37 -28.70 -25.04
N ASP A 67 -8.19 -27.98 -23.93
CA ASP A 67 -9.20 -26.99 -23.50
C ASP A 67 -8.95 -25.67 -24.23
N ASN A 68 -9.71 -25.44 -25.30
CA ASN A 68 -9.92 -24.16 -25.99
C ASN A 68 -10.64 -23.12 -25.10
N ASP A 69 -10.46 -23.18 -23.79
CA ASP A 69 -11.07 -22.25 -22.86
C ASP A 69 -10.11 -21.10 -22.57
N ASN A 70 -10.68 -19.91 -22.56
CA ASN A 70 -9.99 -18.64 -22.61
C ASN A 70 -9.31 -18.38 -21.25
N VAL A 71 -8.14 -18.98 -20.98
CA VAL A 71 -7.42 -18.86 -19.71
C VAL A 71 -6.89 -17.43 -19.55
N THR A 72 -7.72 -16.56 -19.01
CA THR A 72 -7.37 -15.19 -18.63
C THR A 72 -6.49 -15.22 -17.39
N GLY A 73 -5.16 -15.21 -17.57
CA GLY A 73 -4.13 -15.24 -16.51
C GLY A 73 -4.09 -14.00 -15.59
N LYS A 74 -5.18 -13.72 -14.89
CA LYS A 74 -5.30 -12.66 -13.87
C LYS A 74 -5.75 -13.26 -12.54
N ASP A 75 -4.94 -14.14 -11.96
CA ASP A 75 -5.33 -14.88 -10.74
C ASP A 75 -5.45 -13.99 -9.48
N CYS A 76 -4.90 -12.76 -9.50
CA CYS A 76 -5.03 -11.83 -8.37
C CYS A 76 -5.16 -10.40 -8.87
N VAL A 77 -6.34 -9.81 -8.66
CA VAL A 77 -6.68 -8.43 -9.02
C VAL A 77 -7.17 -7.72 -7.77
N THR A 78 -6.63 -6.55 -7.47
CA THR A 78 -7.12 -5.71 -6.37
C THR A 78 -8.47 -5.11 -6.73
N THR A 79 -9.33 -4.93 -5.72
CA THR A 79 -10.64 -4.30 -5.90
C THR A 79 -10.70 -3.03 -5.07
N MET A 80 -11.46 -2.03 -5.54
CA MET A 80 -11.64 -0.77 -4.81
C MET A 80 -12.03 -1.00 -3.34
N GLU A 81 -12.95 -1.94 -3.08
CA GLU A 81 -13.43 -2.26 -1.73
C GLU A 81 -12.31 -2.81 -0.84
N THR A 82 -11.57 -3.83 -1.30
CA THR A 82 -10.49 -4.44 -0.52
C THR A 82 -9.32 -3.47 -0.34
N THR A 83 -9.01 -2.69 -1.37
CA THR A 83 -8.00 -1.63 -1.32
C THR A 83 -8.34 -0.58 -0.27
N LEU A 84 -9.55 -0.01 -0.28
CA LEU A 84 -9.94 1.02 0.69
C LEU A 84 -9.96 0.47 2.12
N ALA A 85 -10.50 -0.73 2.34
CA ALA A 85 -10.47 -1.36 3.66
C ALA A 85 -9.02 -1.55 4.17
N SER A 86 -8.12 -2.02 3.31
CA SER A 86 -6.70 -2.20 3.64
C SER A 86 -5.99 -0.87 3.90
N LEU A 87 -6.33 0.20 3.17
CA LEU A 87 -5.78 1.54 3.41
C LEU A 87 -6.23 2.12 4.76
N VAL A 88 -7.49 1.93 5.14
CA VAL A 88 -8.02 2.34 6.45
C VAL A 88 -7.26 1.64 7.59
N ASP A 89 -6.99 0.35 7.44
CA ASP A 89 -6.19 -0.41 8.40
C ASP A 89 -4.73 0.06 8.43
N ALA A 90 -4.11 0.29 7.26
CA ALA A 90 -2.75 0.81 7.17
C ALA A 90 -2.56 2.15 7.91
N ILE A 91 -3.51 3.08 7.74
CA ILE A 91 -3.51 4.39 8.41
C ILE A 91 -3.54 4.26 9.93
N SER A 92 -4.23 3.24 10.47
CA SER A 92 -4.25 3.00 11.91
C SER A 92 -2.97 2.39 12.47
N LEU A 93 -2.23 1.67 11.62
CA LEU A 93 -1.01 0.98 12.02
C LEU A 93 0.23 1.87 11.94
N LEU A 94 0.24 2.85 11.03
CA LEU A 94 1.37 3.73 10.83
C LEU A 94 1.61 4.64 12.04
N ARG A 95 2.85 4.60 12.54
CA ARG A 95 3.33 5.50 13.59
C ARG A 95 3.41 6.93 13.08
N VAL A 96 3.54 7.90 13.99
CA VAL A 96 3.89 9.28 13.63
C VAL A 96 5.26 9.31 12.96
N GLY A 97 5.36 9.96 11.80
CA GLY A 97 6.52 9.92 10.91
C GLY A 97 6.53 8.70 9.96
N GLY A 98 5.60 7.77 10.12
CA GLY A 98 5.40 6.65 9.19
C GLY A 98 4.80 7.09 7.86
N MET A 99 5.05 6.29 6.82
CA MET A 99 4.66 6.58 5.45
C MET A 99 3.82 5.44 4.85
N LEU A 100 2.76 5.83 4.15
CA LEU A 100 1.99 5.00 3.24
C LEU A 100 2.43 5.33 1.80
N SER A 101 2.78 4.31 1.02
CA SER A 101 3.15 4.43 -0.39
C SER A 101 2.20 3.60 -1.23
N VAL A 102 1.52 4.19 -2.20
CA VAL A 102 0.51 3.50 -3.02
C VAL A 102 0.78 3.79 -4.49
N VAL A 103 1.01 2.75 -5.27
CA VAL A 103 1.11 2.85 -6.73
C VAL A 103 -0.21 2.40 -7.35
N THR A 104 -0.79 3.23 -8.20
CA THR A 104 -2.01 2.93 -8.96
C THR A 104 -1.73 2.92 -10.47
N TYR A 105 -2.62 2.27 -11.21
CA TYR A 105 -2.55 2.14 -12.67
C TYR A 105 -3.85 2.64 -13.31
N PRO A 106 -3.95 3.94 -13.63
CA PRO A 106 -5.20 4.55 -14.07
C PRO A 106 -5.82 3.90 -15.32
N LEU A 107 -5.01 3.35 -16.24
CA LEU A 107 -5.55 2.71 -17.44
C LEU A 107 -6.20 1.36 -17.19
N THR A 108 -5.67 0.58 -16.26
CA THR A 108 -6.12 -0.80 -16.01
C THR A 108 -7.12 -0.89 -14.87
N SER A 109 -7.16 0.10 -13.97
CA SER A 109 -8.05 0.14 -12.80
C SER A 109 -8.49 1.59 -12.50
N ARG A 110 -9.34 2.15 -13.36
CA ARG A 110 -9.78 3.57 -13.29
C ARG A 110 -10.50 3.91 -11.98
N ASP A 111 -11.47 3.07 -11.59
CA ASP A 111 -12.28 3.30 -10.40
C ASP A 111 -11.43 3.22 -9.12
N GLU A 112 -10.50 2.27 -9.06
CA GLU A 112 -9.58 2.11 -7.94
C GLU A 112 -8.59 3.28 -7.85
N ASP A 113 -8.00 3.72 -8.97
CA ASP A 113 -7.15 4.94 -8.98
C ASP A 113 -7.92 6.15 -8.45
N ALA A 114 -9.15 6.36 -8.97
CA ALA A 114 -9.98 7.47 -8.57
C ALA A 114 -10.35 7.40 -7.08
N ALA A 115 -10.66 6.21 -6.56
CA ALA A 115 -10.96 5.98 -5.15
C ALA A 115 -9.75 6.26 -4.25
N VAL A 116 -8.57 5.73 -4.60
CA VAL A 116 -7.32 5.97 -3.85
C VAL A 116 -6.97 7.46 -3.85
N ARG A 117 -7.03 8.11 -5.01
CA ARG A 117 -6.76 9.54 -5.16
C ARG A 117 -7.71 10.38 -4.32
N LEU A 118 -9.01 10.09 -4.36
CA LEU A 118 -10.01 10.80 -3.57
C LEU A 118 -9.78 10.58 -2.08
N PHE A 119 -9.60 9.33 -1.65
CA PHE A 119 -9.35 8.97 -0.25
C PHE A 119 -8.11 9.67 0.33
N LEU A 120 -6.97 9.62 -0.37
CA LEU A 120 -5.75 10.28 0.10
C LEU A 120 -5.89 11.82 0.10
N THR A 121 -6.65 12.39 -0.84
CA THR A 121 -6.96 13.82 -0.81
C THR A 121 -7.81 14.18 0.42
N CYS A 122 -8.85 13.38 0.71
CA CYS A 122 -9.69 13.53 1.90
C CYS A 122 -8.87 13.41 3.19
N LEU A 123 -7.92 12.48 3.22
CA LEU A 123 -6.99 12.30 4.34
C LEU A 123 -6.13 13.55 4.59
N ALA A 124 -5.59 14.16 3.53
CA ALA A 124 -4.85 15.42 3.64
C ALA A 124 -5.71 16.57 4.16
N LEU A 125 -6.98 16.64 3.70
CA LEU A 125 -7.93 17.67 4.07
C LEU A 125 -8.41 17.59 5.52
N ARG A 126 -8.24 16.45 6.22
CA ARG A 126 -8.59 16.36 7.66
C ARG A 126 -7.87 17.38 8.54
N SER A 127 -6.69 17.82 8.12
CA SER A 127 -5.91 18.83 8.83
C SER A 127 -6.07 20.25 8.25
N SER A 128 -6.84 20.38 7.18
CA SER A 128 -7.09 21.66 6.52
C SER A 128 -8.08 22.50 7.33
N ARG A 129 -7.89 23.82 7.29
CA ARG A 129 -8.84 24.80 7.85
C ARG A 129 -9.75 25.42 6.80
N THR A 130 -9.48 25.17 5.52
CA THR A 130 -10.11 25.89 4.40
C THR A 130 -11.18 25.09 3.69
N ARG A 131 -11.10 23.76 3.75
CA ARG A 131 -12.03 22.82 3.10
C ARG A 131 -12.14 21.55 3.90
N THR A 132 -13.32 20.95 3.89
CA THR A 132 -13.55 19.65 4.54
C THR A 132 -13.43 18.50 3.53
N TRP A 133 -13.31 17.27 4.05
CA TRP A 133 -13.22 16.10 3.17
C TRP A 133 -14.59 15.75 2.58
N GLU A 134 -15.68 16.06 3.29
CA GLU A 134 -17.07 15.89 2.86
C GLU A 134 -17.37 16.79 1.65
N GLU A 135 -16.97 18.06 1.72
CA GLU A 135 -17.05 19.01 0.59
C GLU A 135 -16.29 18.46 -0.63
N LYS A 136 -15.13 17.84 -0.40
CA LYS A 136 -14.33 17.26 -1.48
C LYS A 136 -15.04 16.07 -2.12
N VAL A 137 -15.64 15.17 -1.34
CA VAL A 137 -16.44 14.04 -1.86
C VAL A 137 -17.66 14.56 -2.63
N ALA A 138 -18.39 15.54 -2.10
CA ALA A 138 -19.53 16.15 -2.78
C ALA A 138 -19.13 16.77 -4.13
N SER A 139 -17.99 17.49 -4.16
CA SER A 139 -17.46 18.08 -5.41
C SER A 139 -17.07 17.03 -6.46
N PHE A 140 -16.59 15.86 -6.02
CA PHE A 140 -16.21 14.76 -6.90
C PHE A 140 -17.43 14.18 -7.64
N VAL A 141 -18.54 14.00 -6.93
CA VAL A 141 -19.83 13.58 -7.52
C VAL A 141 -20.36 14.66 -8.46
N ALA A 142 -20.39 15.92 -8.01
CA ALA A 142 -20.93 17.04 -8.79
C ALA A 142 -20.20 17.26 -10.12
N ALA A 143 -18.87 17.06 -10.14
CA ALA A 143 -18.07 17.20 -11.35
C ALA A 143 -18.45 16.17 -12.45
N GLY A 144 -19.22 15.13 -12.14
CA GLY A 144 -19.64 14.10 -13.10
C GLY A 144 -20.96 14.43 -13.80
N ASN A 145 -21.75 15.31 -13.20
CA ASN A 145 -23.11 15.62 -13.67
C ASN A 145 -23.15 16.81 -14.64
N GLY A 146 -21.98 17.39 -14.98
CA GLY A 146 -21.88 18.65 -15.72
C GLY A 146 -21.84 18.53 -17.25
N PHE A 147 -21.56 17.35 -17.81
CA PHE A 147 -21.50 17.13 -19.25
C PHE A 147 -22.00 15.71 -19.55
N GLY A 148 -23.00 15.58 -20.43
CA GLY A 148 -23.48 14.30 -20.90
C GLY A 148 -22.36 13.61 -21.68
N ASP A 149 -21.70 12.65 -21.04
CA ASP A 149 -20.61 11.89 -21.62
C ASP A 149 -21.11 10.47 -21.86
N ASP A 150 -21.44 10.22 -23.13
CA ASP A 150 -21.90 8.94 -23.70
C ASP A 150 -20.71 8.00 -23.93
N ASP A 151 -19.76 7.98 -22.99
CA ASP A 151 -18.57 7.14 -23.07
C ASP A 151 -18.64 6.02 -22.03
N SER A 152 -18.66 4.79 -22.54
CA SER A 152 -18.58 3.51 -21.81
C SER A 152 -17.34 3.39 -20.89
N SER A 153 -16.48 4.41 -20.91
CA SER A 153 -15.24 4.53 -20.17
C SER A 153 -15.35 5.37 -18.88
N SER A 154 -16.57 5.80 -18.51
CA SER A 154 -16.84 6.66 -17.35
C SER A 154 -16.68 5.93 -16.00
N ILE A 155 -15.95 6.57 -15.08
CA ILE A 155 -15.77 6.09 -13.70
C ILE A 155 -17.08 6.14 -12.91
N ASN A 156 -17.33 5.14 -12.05
CA ASN A 156 -18.53 5.12 -11.22
C ASN A 156 -18.39 6.03 -10.00
N ARG A 157 -18.54 7.34 -10.20
CA ARG A 157 -18.26 8.37 -9.18
C ARG A 157 -19.11 8.22 -7.93
N THR A 158 -20.38 7.82 -8.08
CA THR A 158 -21.30 7.64 -6.95
C THR A 158 -20.85 6.48 -6.07
N ALA A 159 -20.51 5.33 -6.65
CA ALA A 159 -20.02 4.17 -5.89
C ALA A 159 -18.67 4.48 -5.22
N ILE A 160 -17.75 5.14 -5.95
CA ILE A 160 -16.47 5.58 -5.39
C ILE A 160 -16.68 6.53 -4.21
N ALA A 161 -17.54 7.54 -4.37
CA ALA A 161 -17.83 8.50 -3.30
C ALA A 161 -18.41 7.82 -2.06
N GLN A 162 -19.36 6.89 -2.23
CA GLN A 162 -19.94 6.13 -1.11
C GLN A 162 -18.88 5.33 -0.36
N GLN A 163 -18.03 4.60 -1.08
CA GLN A 163 -16.98 3.78 -0.48
C GLN A 163 -15.91 4.63 0.22
N VAL A 164 -15.51 5.75 -0.38
CA VAL A 164 -14.56 6.68 0.24
C VAL A 164 -15.17 7.35 1.47
N THR A 165 -16.46 7.71 1.45
CA THR A 165 -17.17 8.24 2.62
C THR A 165 -17.11 7.25 3.78
N PHE A 166 -17.51 5.98 3.55
CA PHE A 166 -17.47 4.95 4.58
C PHE A 166 -16.06 4.73 5.15
N ALA A 167 -15.05 4.70 4.26
CA ALA A 167 -13.65 4.60 4.67
C ALA A 167 -13.20 5.80 5.52
N MET A 168 -13.59 7.02 5.13
CA MET A 168 -13.25 8.25 5.85
C MET A 168 -13.96 8.36 7.20
N GLU A 169 -15.22 7.97 7.30
CA GLU A 169 -15.97 7.89 8.56
C GLU A 169 -15.23 6.98 9.55
N THR A 170 -14.80 5.80 9.10
CA THR A 170 -14.00 4.87 9.91
C THR A 170 -12.67 5.49 10.37
N VAL A 171 -12.01 6.27 9.51
CA VAL A 171 -10.78 6.99 9.87
C VAL A 171 -11.05 8.10 10.89
N VAL A 172 -12.19 8.78 10.79
CA VAL A 172 -12.60 9.85 11.71
C VAL A 172 -12.88 9.29 13.10
N GLU A 173 -13.59 8.16 13.19
CA GLU A 173 -13.88 7.45 14.45
C GLU A 173 -12.61 7.03 15.21
N ARG A 174 -11.53 6.72 14.48
CA ARG A 174 -10.22 6.35 15.04
C ARG A 174 -9.45 7.54 15.62
N GLY A 175 -9.98 8.76 15.54
CA GLY A 175 -9.44 9.96 16.16
C GLY A 175 -8.78 10.94 15.19
N LEU A 176 -8.18 12.00 15.74
CA LEU A 176 -7.51 13.05 14.97
C LEU A 176 -6.13 12.59 14.52
N GLN A 177 -5.88 12.65 13.21
CA GLN A 177 -4.59 12.38 12.61
C GLN A 177 -4.30 13.43 11.52
N THR A 178 -3.04 13.82 11.38
CA THR A 178 -2.60 14.79 10.38
C THR A 178 -1.69 14.13 9.36
N TRP A 179 -2.00 14.31 8.08
CA TRP A 179 -1.31 13.66 6.97
C TRP A 179 -0.83 14.68 5.94
N ARG A 180 0.40 14.52 5.44
CA ARG A 180 0.88 15.18 4.22
C ARG A 180 0.84 14.17 3.09
N VAL A 181 0.22 14.56 1.98
CA VAL A 181 0.07 13.70 0.81
C VAL A 181 0.79 14.33 -0.38
N SER A 182 1.43 13.51 -1.19
CA SER A 182 2.06 13.90 -2.44
C SER A 182 1.73 12.89 -3.53
N GLN A 183 1.66 13.39 -4.76
CA GLN A 183 1.46 12.58 -5.95
C GLN A 183 2.66 12.75 -6.86
N ASN A 184 3.19 11.64 -7.36
CA ASN A 184 4.34 11.58 -8.23
C ASN A 184 3.95 10.83 -9.49
N ASN A 185 4.10 11.47 -10.64
CA ASN A 185 3.87 10.84 -11.94
C ASN A 185 5.23 10.44 -12.53
N LYS A 186 5.32 9.25 -13.11
CA LYS A 186 6.54 8.80 -13.79
C LYS A 186 6.75 9.60 -15.09
N LEU A 187 7.98 10.07 -15.30
CA LEU A 187 8.36 10.80 -16.51
C LEU A 187 8.55 9.84 -17.70
N GLY A 188 8.23 10.31 -18.91
CA GLY A 188 8.53 9.62 -20.16
C GLY A 188 7.60 8.47 -20.53
N MET A 189 6.42 8.36 -19.90
CA MET A 189 5.37 7.41 -20.30
C MET A 189 4.10 8.16 -20.63
N GLU A 190 3.39 7.72 -21.68
CA GLU A 190 2.10 8.30 -22.08
C GLU A 190 1.01 8.04 -21.04
N SER A 191 1.10 6.91 -20.34
CA SER A 191 0.17 6.53 -19.26
C SER A 191 0.94 5.92 -18.09
N PRO A 192 1.59 6.76 -17.28
CA PRO A 192 2.42 6.28 -16.19
C PRO A 192 1.58 5.73 -15.04
N PRO A 193 2.10 4.73 -14.30
CA PRO A 193 1.64 4.47 -12.95
C PRO A 193 1.78 5.75 -12.10
N VAL A 194 0.85 5.94 -11.17
CA VAL A 194 0.85 7.10 -10.28
C VAL A 194 1.27 6.64 -8.89
N LEU A 195 2.31 7.25 -8.35
CA LEU A 195 2.77 7.00 -6.99
C LEU A 195 2.22 8.06 -6.04
N PHE A 196 1.38 7.65 -5.12
CA PHE A 196 0.96 8.46 -3.99
C PHE A 196 1.80 8.14 -2.76
N THR A 197 2.18 9.18 -2.03
CA THR A 197 2.79 9.05 -0.71
C THR A 197 1.98 9.82 0.30
N ALA A 198 1.73 9.23 1.47
CA ALA A 198 1.05 9.86 2.58
C ALA A 198 1.86 9.65 3.87
N THR A 199 2.36 10.74 4.45
CA THR A 199 3.16 10.69 5.68
C THR A 199 2.33 11.20 6.85
N ARG A 200 2.27 10.40 7.92
CA ARG A 200 1.61 10.80 9.16
C ARG A 200 2.49 11.75 9.94
N ILE A 201 1.94 12.87 10.38
CA ILE A 201 2.68 13.94 11.08
C ILE A 201 2.24 14.04 12.54
N LYS A 202 0.98 13.72 12.83
CA LYS A 202 0.41 13.72 14.17
C LYS A 202 -0.66 12.63 14.27
#